data_AF-A0A922I393-F1
#
_entry.id   AF-A0A922I393-F1
#
_cell.length_a   1.000
_cell.length_b   1.000
_cell.length_c   1.000
_cell.angle_alpha   90.00
_cell.angle_beta   90.00
_cell.angle_gamma   90.00
#
_symmetry.space_group_name_H-M   'P 1'
#
loop_
_entity.id
_entity.type
_entity.pdbx_description
1 polymer ?
#
loop_
_entity_poly.entity_id
_entity_poly.type
_entity_poly.pdbx_seq_one_letter_code
_entity_poly.pdbx_strand_id
1 'polypeptide(L)'
;MKSSSIAILVLVLGIVNARPASITTFEEYKQAFGKKYESIEQEMEARKNFLESLQFVQENKGAAINHLSDLSLQQFENTYMMSRESYEATVRAQLSAKLDFCEITARTTIAALDLRSLNHLTPIRDQGACGSCWAFAGVAAVESAYLAYKNQTLNLAEQELVDCAANRGCHGDTVPRGLDYIQENGIVEEQVYEYNARENYCEPPEKTRHSIQQYCQIDHSNVHLIKTALDTYRSALAVIINIHNINAFRHYDGSYVMRSDRGILPHYHAVNIVGYGTTSEGVEYWIVRNSWSDSWGDNGFGYFELDEDLMQIEQYPYLVVSL
;
A
#
# COMPACT_ATOMS: atom_id res chain seq x y z
N MET A 1 29.39 52.69 6.72
CA MET A 1 28.66 51.91 5.69
C MET A 1 28.16 50.64 6.35
N LYS A 2 26.88 50.60 6.74
CA LYS A 2 26.26 49.43 7.37
C LYS A 2 25.68 48.55 6.27
N SER A 3 26.23 47.35 6.13
CA SER A 3 25.73 46.32 5.21
C SER A 3 24.51 45.66 5.84
N SER A 4 23.32 45.93 5.32
CA SER A 4 22.10 45.22 5.69
C SER A 4 22.01 43.95 4.86
N SER A 5 22.25 42.80 5.49
CA SER A 5 22.00 41.49 4.88
C SER A 5 20.49 41.23 4.84
N ILE A 6 19.93 41.17 3.64
CA ILE A 6 18.54 40.77 3.40
C ILE A 6 18.50 39.24 3.46
N ALA A 7 17.85 38.70 4.49
CA ALA A 7 17.52 37.27 4.56
C ALA A 7 16.35 37.01 3.60
N ILE A 8 16.61 36.28 2.51
CA ILE A 8 15.57 35.76 1.62
C ILE A 8 14.98 34.54 2.31
N LEU A 9 13.82 34.72 2.94
CA LEU A 9 13.00 33.65 3.47
C LEU A 9 12.37 32.92 2.27
N VAL A 10 12.97 31.83 1.83
CA VAL A 10 12.36 30.95 0.83
C VAL A 10 11.22 30.21 1.53
N LEU A 11 9.99 30.71 1.34
CA LEU A 11 8.78 29.99 1.71
C LEU A 11 8.67 28.78 0.76
N VAL A 12 9.07 27.60 1.23
CA VAL A 12 8.68 26.34 0.59
C VAL A 12 7.20 26.18 0.89
N LEU A 13 6.35 26.65 -0.01
CA LEU A 13 4.93 26.29 -0.04
C LEU A 13 4.88 24.79 -0.31
N GLY A 14 4.80 23.99 0.75
CA GLY A 14 4.29 22.64 0.61
C GLY A 14 2.92 22.75 -0.05
N ILE A 15 2.79 22.16 -1.24
CA ILE A 15 1.48 21.97 -1.85
C ILE A 15 0.77 20.99 -0.94
N VAL A 16 0.04 21.51 0.04
CA VAL A 16 -1.01 20.75 0.69
C VAL A 16 -2.04 20.54 -0.42
N ASN A 17 -2.02 19.37 -1.05
CA ASN A 17 -3.10 18.92 -1.91
C ASN A 17 -4.34 18.78 -1.03
N ALA A 18 -5.01 19.89 -0.76
CA ALA A 18 -6.34 19.88 -0.18
C ALA A 18 -7.17 18.98 -1.08
N ARG A 19 -7.82 17.96 -0.49
CA ARG A 19 -8.77 17.11 -1.22
C ARG A 19 -9.67 18.03 -2.02
N PRO A 20 -9.75 17.88 -3.36
CA PRO A 20 -10.58 18.77 -4.15
C PRO A 20 -12.00 18.71 -3.59
N ALA A 21 -12.46 19.84 -3.05
CA ALA A 21 -13.78 19.97 -2.48
C ALA A 21 -14.80 19.60 -3.57
N SER A 22 -15.48 18.47 -3.35
CA SER A 22 -16.54 17.86 -4.16
C SER A 22 -16.35 17.98 -5.68
N ILE A 23 -15.50 17.13 -6.26
CA ILE A 23 -15.56 16.86 -7.71
C ILE A 23 -16.97 16.34 -8.01
N THR A 24 -17.74 17.07 -8.82
CA THR A 24 -19.12 16.71 -9.19
C THR A 24 -19.33 16.57 -10.68
N THR A 25 -18.37 17.02 -11.49
CA THR A 25 -18.40 16.87 -12.94
C THR A 25 -17.20 16.08 -13.45
N PHE A 26 -17.37 15.42 -14.59
CA PHE A 26 -16.28 14.67 -15.21
C PHE A 26 -15.16 15.59 -15.75
N GLU A 27 -15.46 16.85 -16.08
CA GLU A 27 -14.41 17.80 -16.50
C GLU A 27 -13.52 18.20 -15.33
N GLU A 28 -14.11 18.49 -14.16
CA GLU A 28 -13.37 18.71 -12.92
C GLU A 28 -12.54 17.47 -12.56
N TYR A 29 -13.11 16.28 -12.69
CA TYR A 29 -12.42 15.01 -12.47
C TYR A 29 -11.17 14.87 -13.35
N LYS A 30 -11.33 15.07 -14.67
CA LYS A 30 -10.20 15.00 -15.61
C LYS A 30 -9.11 15.99 -15.27
N GLN A 31 -9.49 17.23 -14.90
CA GLN A 31 -8.53 18.26 -14.51
C GLN A 31 -7.81 17.90 -13.21
N ALA A 32 -8.55 17.44 -12.20
CA ALA A 32 -8.02 17.14 -10.87
C ALA A 32 -7.01 15.98 -10.88
N PHE A 33 -7.26 14.95 -11.69
CA PHE A 33 -6.40 13.76 -11.77
C PHE A 33 -5.58 13.68 -13.07
N GLY A 34 -5.51 14.76 -13.84
CA GLY A 34 -4.72 14.83 -15.07
C GLY A 34 -5.08 13.77 -16.12
N LYS A 35 -6.35 13.33 -16.16
CA LYS A 35 -6.79 12.20 -16.98
C LYS A 35 -6.71 12.52 -18.47
N LYS A 36 -6.20 11.54 -19.23
CA LYS A 36 -6.14 11.55 -20.70
C LYS A 36 -6.60 10.19 -21.19
N TYR A 37 -7.38 10.20 -22.26
CA TYR A 37 -7.93 9.00 -22.89
C TYR A 37 -7.46 8.93 -24.34
N GLU A 38 -7.18 7.73 -24.84
CA GLU A 38 -6.63 7.55 -26.19
C GLU A 38 -7.69 7.72 -27.28
N SER A 39 -8.97 7.52 -26.93
CA SER A 39 -10.09 7.63 -27.84
C SER A 39 -11.33 8.24 -27.18
N ILE A 40 -12.25 8.74 -28.00
CA ILE A 40 -13.57 9.23 -27.57
C ILE A 40 -14.36 8.11 -26.89
N GLU A 41 -14.23 6.87 -27.37
CA GLU A 41 -14.92 5.71 -26.80
C GLU A 41 -14.42 5.42 -25.38
N GLN A 42 -13.10 5.44 -25.15
CA GLN A 42 -12.52 5.30 -23.82
C GLN A 42 -12.97 6.44 -22.88
N GLU A 43 -12.99 7.68 -23.37
CA GLU A 43 -13.46 8.82 -22.58
C GLU A 43 -14.96 8.69 -22.22
N MET A 44 -15.78 8.20 -23.14
CA MET A 44 -17.21 7.99 -22.89
C MET A 44 -17.46 6.91 -21.84
N GLU A 45 -16.74 5.80 -21.88
CA GLU A 45 -16.86 4.75 -20.85
C GLU A 45 -16.34 5.26 -19.50
N ALA A 46 -15.19 5.94 -19.47
CA ALA A 46 -14.65 6.57 -18.28
C ALA A 46 -15.64 7.58 -17.66
N ARG A 47 -16.32 8.39 -18.48
CA ARG A 47 -17.36 9.32 -18.03
C ARG A 47 -18.53 8.59 -17.41
N LYS A 48 -19.00 7.50 -18.04
CA LYS A 48 -20.10 6.68 -17.51
C LYS A 48 -19.73 6.11 -16.14
N ASN A 49 -18.56 5.48 -16.02
CA ASN A 49 -18.05 4.92 -14.76
C ASN A 49 -17.89 5.99 -13.67
N PHE A 50 -17.39 7.17 -14.03
CA PHE A 50 -17.30 8.30 -13.11
C PHE A 50 -18.67 8.71 -12.55
N LEU A 51 -19.71 8.77 -13.40
CA LEU A 51 -21.06 9.14 -12.94
C LEU A 51 -21.64 8.07 -12.00
N GLU A 52 -21.38 6.79 -12.25
CA GLU A 52 -21.76 5.69 -11.35
C GLU A 52 -21.03 5.80 -10.00
N SER A 53 -19.72 6.07 -10.02
CA SER A 53 -18.91 6.32 -8.81
C SER A 53 -19.38 7.55 -8.05
N LEU A 54 -19.74 8.62 -8.75
CA LEU A 54 -20.27 9.85 -8.14
C LEU A 54 -21.60 9.59 -7.42
N GLN A 55 -22.50 8.82 -8.05
CA GLN A 55 -23.73 8.39 -7.39
C GLN A 55 -23.43 7.59 -6.11
N PHE A 56 -22.52 6.61 -6.19
CA PHE A 56 -22.12 5.84 -5.03
C PHE A 56 -21.58 6.72 -3.89
N VAL A 57 -20.68 7.65 -4.20
CA VAL A 57 -20.09 8.58 -3.22
C VAL A 57 -21.16 9.49 -2.60
N GLN A 58 -22.15 9.94 -3.36
CA GLN A 58 -23.25 10.77 -2.83
C GLN A 58 -24.17 10.01 -1.88
N GLU A 59 -24.34 8.71 -2.09
CA GLU A 59 -25.21 7.86 -1.29
C GLU A 59 -24.51 7.27 -0.05
N ASN A 60 -23.17 7.29 0.00
CA ASN A 60 -22.38 6.61 1.03
C ASN A 60 -21.45 7.59 1.77
N LYS A 61 -21.64 7.73 3.09
CA LYS A 61 -20.73 8.52 3.94
C LYS A 61 -19.36 7.85 4.04
N GLY A 62 -18.29 8.65 4.16
CA GLY A 62 -16.92 8.15 4.23
C GLY A 62 -16.36 7.68 2.88
N ALA A 63 -17.04 8.04 1.80
CA ALA A 63 -16.59 7.81 0.43
C ALA A 63 -16.25 9.14 -0.25
N ALA A 64 -15.25 9.13 -1.12
CA ALA A 64 -14.84 10.28 -1.92
C ALA A 64 -14.41 9.85 -3.33
N ILE A 65 -14.61 10.74 -4.30
CA ILE A 65 -14.05 10.59 -5.64
C ILE A 65 -12.52 10.64 -5.56
N ASN A 66 -11.85 9.71 -6.24
CA ASN A 66 -10.40 9.65 -6.36
C ASN A 66 -10.00 9.24 -7.78
N HIS A 67 -8.69 9.15 -8.06
CA HIS A 67 -8.17 8.79 -9.39
C HIS A 67 -8.65 7.43 -9.96
N LEU A 68 -9.34 6.59 -9.19
CA LEU A 68 -9.89 5.29 -9.63
C LEU A 68 -11.37 5.38 -10.02
N SER A 69 -12.02 6.52 -9.81
CA SER A 69 -13.48 6.66 -9.95
C SER A 69 -13.99 6.57 -11.39
N ASP A 70 -13.12 6.63 -12.40
CA ASP A 70 -13.47 6.42 -13.82
C ASP A 70 -13.33 4.96 -14.31
N LEU A 71 -13.00 4.04 -13.41
CA LEU A 71 -13.00 2.60 -13.70
C LEU A 71 -14.37 2.00 -13.36
N SER A 72 -14.84 1.05 -14.18
CA SER A 72 -15.91 0.16 -13.75
C SER A 72 -15.40 -0.73 -12.63
N LEU A 73 -16.30 -1.30 -11.81
CA LEU A 73 -15.88 -2.23 -10.76
C LEU A 73 -15.10 -3.42 -11.33
N GLN A 74 -15.57 -3.99 -12.43
CA GLN A 74 -14.89 -5.10 -13.10
C GLN A 74 -13.49 -4.72 -13.61
N GLN A 75 -13.32 -3.51 -14.18
CA GLN A 75 -12.01 -3.04 -14.61
C GLN A 75 -11.05 -2.91 -13.42
N PHE A 76 -11.54 -2.32 -12.32
CA PHE A 76 -10.77 -2.16 -11.09
C PHE A 76 -10.37 -3.51 -10.48
N GLU A 77 -11.32 -4.43 -10.31
CA GLU A 77 -11.10 -5.79 -9.81
C GLU A 77 -10.03 -6.53 -10.61
N ASN A 78 -10.11 -6.45 -11.94
CA ASN A 78 -9.22 -7.22 -12.82
C ASN A 78 -7.81 -6.67 -12.90
N THR A 79 -7.59 -5.41 -12.53
CA THR A 79 -6.30 -4.73 -12.77
C THR A 79 -5.60 -4.24 -11.52
N TYR A 80 -6.29 -4.01 -10.41
CA TYR A 80 -5.68 -3.52 -9.15
C TYR A 80 -5.59 -4.59 -8.06
N MET A 81 -6.39 -5.67 -8.15
CA MET A 81 -6.43 -6.73 -7.15
C MET A 81 -5.52 -7.89 -7.53
N MET A 82 -5.14 -8.70 -6.55
CA MET A 82 -4.53 -10.00 -6.78
C MET A 82 -5.57 -11.00 -7.28
N SER A 83 -5.17 -11.89 -8.18
CA SER A 83 -6.02 -13.00 -8.57
C SER A 83 -6.26 -13.96 -7.41
N ARG A 84 -7.42 -14.65 -7.42
CA ARG A 84 -7.71 -15.73 -6.47
C ARG A 84 -6.67 -16.85 -6.53
N GLU A 85 -6.14 -17.16 -7.71
CA GLU A 85 -5.09 -18.16 -7.89
C GLU A 85 -3.83 -17.78 -7.10
N SER A 86 -3.43 -16.51 -7.16
CA SER A 86 -2.28 -15.97 -6.42
C SER A 86 -2.51 -16.02 -4.91
N TYR A 87 -3.72 -15.71 -4.43
CA TYR A 87 -4.05 -15.89 -3.01
C TYR A 87 -4.01 -17.35 -2.57
N GLU A 88 -4.62 -18.26 -3.34
CA GLU A 88 -4.56 -19.69 -3.02
C GLU A 88 -3.11 -20.20 -3.07
N ALA A 89 -2.24 -19.61 -3.89
CA ALA A 89 -0.81 -19.88 -3.87
C ALA A 89 -0.15 -19.37 -2.58
N THR A 90 -0.52 -18.21 -2.03
CA THR A 90 -0.08 -17.74 -0.70
C THR A 90 -0.45 -18.73 0.40
N VAL A 91 -1.72 -19.17 0.41
CA VAL A 91 -2.21 -20.16 1.38
C VAL A 91 -1.45 -21.50 1.23
N ARG A 92 -1.24 -21.96 -0.01
CA ARG A 92 -0.44 -23.17 -0.28
C ARG A 92 1.02 -23.00 0.12
N ALA A 93 1.63 -21.83 -0.10
CA ALA A 93 3.01 -21.56 0.29
C ALA A 93 3.16 -21.69 1.81
N GLN A 94 2.21 -21.20 2.60
CA GLN A 94 2.22 -21.41 4.05
C GLN A 94 2.04 -22.86 4.47
N LEU A 95 1.13 -23.59 3.81
CA LEU A 95 0.91 -25.00 4.10
C LEU A 95 2.09 -25.89 3.66
N SER A 96 2.89 -25.44 2.67
CA SER A 96 3.96 -26.23 2.05
C SER A 96 5.36 -25.82 2.50
N ALA A 97 5.57 -24.58 2.95
CA ALA A 97 6.87 -24.06 3.36
C ALA A 97 7.01 -23.98 4.88
N LYS A 98 8.19 -24.34 5.35
CA LYS A 98 8.76 -23.86 6.62
C LYS A 98 8.98 -22.34 6.51
N LEU A 99 7.92 -21.53 6.51
CA LEU A 99 8.11 -20.10 6.75
C LEU A 99 8.64 -19.96 8.17
N ASP A 100 9.78 -19.27 8.31
CA ASP A 100 10.33 -18.99 9.61
C ASP A 100 9.39 -18.03 10.33
N PHE A 101 8.85 -18.46 11.46
CA PHE A 101 8.08 -17.60 12.33
C PHE A 101 9.02 -16.67 13.09
N CYS A 102 8.60 -15.42 13.26
CA CYS A 102 9.38 -14.46 14.02
C CYS A 102 9.46 -14.87 15.50
N GLU A 103 10.67 -14.95 16.05
CA GLU A 103 10.87 -15.13 17.50
C GLU A 103 10.63 -13.80 18.23
N ILE A 104 9.36 -13.46 18.46
CA ILE A 104 8.94 -12.23 19.13
C ILE A 104 8.40 -12.56 20.51
N THR A 105 9.00 -11.97 21.55
CA THR A 105 8.50 -12.09 22.92
C THR A 105 7.50 -10.98 23.19
N ALA A 106 6.23 -11.35 23.42
CA ALA A 106 5.17 -10.44 23.83
C ALA A 106 5.60 -9.59 25.04
N ARG A 107 5.34 -8.28 24.97
CA ARG A 107 5.67 -7.32 26.03
C ARG A 107 4.66 -6.18 26.04
N THR A 108 4.58 -5.44 27.14
CA THR A 108 3.76 -4.23 27.19
C THR A 108 4.14 -3.27 26.06
N THR A 109 3.19 -3.01 25.17
CA THR A 109 3.34 -2.10 24.02
C THR A 109 3.03 -0.67 24.43
N ILE A 110 3.56 0.29 23.69
CA ILE A 110 3.16 1.69 23.85
C ILE A 110 1.71 1.87 23.39
N ALA A 111 1.07 2.97 23.82
CA ALA A 111 -0.35 3.22 23.55
C ALA A 111 -0.65 3.43 22.05
N ALA A 112 0.25 4.07 21.32
CA ALA A 112 0.12 4.29 19.89
C ALA A 112 1.50 4.39 19.24
N LEU A 113 1.59 3.92 18.00
CA LEU A 113 2.76 4.07 17.14
C LEU A 113 2.31 4.56 15.77
N ASP A 114 3.04 5.52 15.22
CA ASP A 114 2.87 5.95 13.83
C ASP A 114 4.24 6.09 13.18
N LEU A 115 4.57 5.18 12.24
CA LEU A 115 5.86 5.21 11.54
C LEU A 115 6.00 6.45 10.63
N ARG A 116 4.91 7.12 10.25
CA ARG A 116 4.96 8.41 9.53
C ARG A 116 5.64 9.46 10.39
N SER A 117 5.27 9.52 11.68
CA SER A 117 5.84 10.50 12.63
C SER A 117 7.33 10.26 12.93
N LEU A 118 7.82 9.04 12.71
CA LEU A 118 9.22 8.67 12.87
C LEU A 118 10.06 8.89 11.59
N ASN A 119 9.43 9.26 10.47
CA ASN A 119 10.06 9.29 9.15
C ASN A 119 10.61 7.92 8.71
N HIS A 120 9.94 6.84 9.11
CA HIS A 120 10.33 5.46 8.76
C HIS A 120 9.55 4.93 7.54
N LEU A 121 8.98 5.82 6.72
CA LEU A 121 8.24 5.48 5.51
C LEU A 121 8.69 6.38 4.35
N THR A 122 8.70 5.82 3.15
CA THR A 122 8.87 6.55 1.89
C THR A 122 7.55 7.17 1.43
N PRO A 123 7.56 8.11 0.47
CA PRO A 123 6.33 8.67 -0.11
C PRO A 123 5.38 7.58 -0.63
N ILE A 124 4.07 7.82 -0.58
CA ILE A 124 3.05 6.89 -1.12
C ILE A 124 3.31 6.65 -2.61
N ARG A 125 3.08 5.40 -3.03
CA ARG A 125 3.23 4.95 -4.41
C ARG A 125 1.89 4.68 -5.07
N ASP A 126 1.93 4.52 -6.38
CA ASP A 126 0.78 4.13 -7.20
C ASP A 126 1.15 2.95 -8.08
N GLN A 127 0.56 1.79 -7.79
CA GLN A 127 0.75 0.58 -8.59
C GLN A 127 0.04 0.65 -9.95
N GLY A 128 -0.91 1.57 -10.13
CA GLY A 128 -1.70 1.67 -11.35
C GLY A 128 -2.45 0.38 -11.69
N ALA A 129 -2.82 0.22 -12.96
CA ALA A 129 -3.62 -0.89 -13.47
C ALA A 129 -2.80 -2.20 -13.63
N CYS A 130 -2.10 -2.60 -12.58
CA CYS A 130 -1.32 -3.82 -12.45
C CYS A 130 -1.52 -4.41 -11.04
N GLY A 131 -1.83 -5.70 -10.93
CA GLY A 131 -1.99 -6.43 -9.67
C GLY A 131 -0.66 -6.72 -8.97
N SER A 132 0.21 -5.72 -8.88
CA SER A 132 1.57 -5.78 -8.33
C SER A 132 1.66 -5.39 -6.86
N CYS A 133 0.54 -5.26 -6.16
CA CYS A 133 0.49 -4.85 -4.74
C CYS A 133 1.42 -5.67 -3.83
N TRP A 134 1.66 -6.95 -4.14
CA TRP A 134 2.59 -7.82 -3.44
C TRP A 134 4.04 -7.32 -3.50
N ALA A 135 4.46 -6.79 -4.66
CA ALA A 135 5.77 -6.17 -4.86
C ALA A 135 5.87 -4.85 -4.10
N PHE A 136 4.84 -4.00 -4.18
CA PHE A 136 4.79 -2.73 -3.42
C PHE A 136 4.81 -2.95 -1.91
N ALA A 137 4.04 -3.91 -1.40
CA ALA A 137 4.03 -4.22 0.03
C ALA A 137 5.38 -4.76 0.50
N GLY A 138 6.03 -5.64 -0.28
CA GLY A 138 7.37 -6.15 0.02
C GLY A 138 8.43 -5.03 -0.01
N VAL A 139 8.46 -4.23 -1.07
CA VAL A 139 9.39 -3.09 -1.22
C VAL A 139 9.19 -2.07 -0.10
N ALA A 140 7.97 -1.68 0.22
CA ALA A 140 7.70 -0.73 1.30
C ALA A 140 8.16 -1.24 2.67
N ALA A 141 8.06 -2.55 2.94
CA ALA A 141 8.60 -3.14 4.17
C ALA A 141 10.14 -3.08 4.20
N VAL A 142 10.80 -3.35 3.07
CA VAL A 142 12.26 -3.25 2.93
C VAL A 142 12.74 -1.80 3.09
N GLU A 143 12.15 -0.85 2.35
CA GLU A 143 12.47 0.58 2.46
C GLU A 143 12.29 1.10 3.89
N SER A 144 11.20 0.69 4.56
CA SER A 144 10.95 1.04 5.96
C SER A 144 12.00 0.47 6.90
N ALA A 145 12.46 -0.77 6.68
CA ALA A 145 13.57 -1.35 7.44
C ALA A 145 14.90 -0.60 7.22
N TYR A 146 15.21 -0.19 5.98
CA TYR A 146 16.40 0.62 5.68
C TYR A 146 16.38 1.98 6.39
N LEU A 147 15.22 2.62 6.45
CA LEU A 147 15.03 3.84 7.25
C LEU A 147 15.22 3.55 8.74
N ALA A 148 14.57 2.51 9.27
CA ALA A 148 14.59 2.19 10.69
C ALA A 148 15.98 1.75 11.22
N TYR A 149 16.72 0.94 10.47
CA TYR A 149 17.97 0.31 10.96
C TYR A 149 19.23 1.02 10.49
N LYS A 150 19.19 1.64 9.31
CA LYS A 150 20.35 2.27 8.66
C LYS A 150 20.20 3.77 8.50
N ASN A 151 19.03 4.34 8.81
CA ASN A 151 18.70 5.75 8.53
C ASN A 151 18.99 6.12 7.06
N GLN A 152 18.69 5.18 6.15
CA GLN A 152 18.96 5.30 4.73
C GLN A 152 17.64 5.34 3.96
N THR A 153 17.41 6.42 3.23
CA THR A 153 16.28 6.54 2.31
C THR A 153 16.65 5.85 0.99
N LEU A 154 15.81 4.90 0.57
CA LEU A 154 15.89 4.25 -0.72
C LEU A 154 14.56 4.45 -1.47
N ASN A 155 14.65 4.38 -2.78
CA ASN A 155 13.50 4.32 -3.68
C ASN A 155 13.73 3.07 -4.55
N LEU A 156 13.24 1.91 -4.11
CA LEU A 156 13.52 0.61 -4.74
C LEU A 156 12.55 0.32 -5.89
N ALA A 157 13.00 -0.45 -6.88
CA ALA A 157 12.27 -0.67 -8.12
C ALA A 157 11.24 -1.80 -8.02
N GLU A 158 9.98 -1.50 -7.73
CA GLU A 158 8.91 -2.53 -7.73
C GLU A 158 8.82 -3.29 -9.06
N GLN A 159 9.16 -2.61 -10.17
CA GLN A 159 9.14 -3.21 -11.52
C GLN A 159 10.09 -4.39 -11.66
N GLU A 160 11.24 -4.37 -10.97
CA GLU A 160 12.17 -5.50 -11.01
C GLU A 160 11.52 -6.75 -10.42
N LEU A 161 10.72 -6.63 -9.36
CA LEU A 161 9.98 -7.78 -8.82
C LEU A 161 8.88 -8.25 -9.77
N VAL A 162 8.14 -7.30 -10.36
CA VAL A 162 7.08 -7.61 -11.34
C VAL A 162 7.62 -8.42 -12.51
N ASP A 163 8.78 -8.04 -13.04
CA ASP A 163 9.36 -8.65 -14.23
C ASP A 163 10.21 -9.89 -13.92
N CYS A 164 10.95 -9.89 -12.81
CA CYS A 164 11.99 -10.90 -12.53
C CYS A 164 11.66 -11.91 -11.43
N ALA A 165 10.84 -11.54 -10.44
CA ALA A 165 10.51 -12.45 -9.35
C ALA A 165 9.29 -13.33 -9.68
N ALA A 166 8.40 -12.88 -10.57
CA ALA A 166 7.15 -13.54 -10.91
C ALA A 166 6.99 -13.76 -12.43
N ASN A 167 6.33 -14.85 -12.82
CA ASN A 167 5.99 -15.10 -14.22
C ASN A 167 4.81 -14.24 -14.72
N ARG A 168 3.97 -13.76 -13.80
CA ARG A 168 2.75 -12.97 -14.07
C ARG A 168 2.60 -11.88 -13.00
N GLY A 169 3.60 -10.99 -12.88
CA GLY A 169 3.71 -10.02 -11.80
C GLY A 169 2.53 -9.05 -11.65
N CYS A 170 1.78 -8.77 -12.73
CA CYS A 170 0.57 -7.94 -12.70
C CYS A 170 -0.73 -8.71 -12.43
N HIS A 171 -0.66 -10.03 -12.23
CA HIS A 171 -1.82 -10.85 -11.89
C HIS A 171 -1.86 -11.25 -10.40
N GLY A 172 -1.00 -10.64 -9.60
CA GLY A 172 -0.80 -10.95 -8.19
C GLY A 172 0.24 -12.05 -7.99
N ASP A 173 0.98 -11.93 -6.89
CA ASP A 173 1.86 -12.97 -6.38
C ASP A 173 1.96 -12.87 -4.85
N THR A 174 2.74 -13.74 -4.21
CA THR A 174 2.88 -13.73 -2.75
C THR A 174 3.90 -12.66 -2.32
N VAL A 175 3.66 -11.99 -1.17
CA VAL A 175 4.68 -11.10 -0.57
C VAL A 175 6.00 -11.86 -0.29
N PRO A 176 5.99 -13.11 0.24
CA PRO A 176 7.19 -13.93 0.36
C PRO A 176 8.01 -14.05 -0.93
N ARG A 177 7.39 -14.24 -2.11
CA ARG A 177 8.14 -14.33 -3.37
C ARG A 177 8.96 -13.08 -3.66
N GLY A 178 8.42 -11.90 -3.36
CA GLY A 178 9.15 -10.65 -3.51
C GLY A 178 10.30 -10.53 -2.51
N LEU A 179 10.04 -10.86 -1.24
CA LEU A 179 11.07 -10.82 -0.20
C LEU A 179 12.18 -11.86 -0.42
N ASP A 180 11.84 -13.06 -0.87
CA ASP A 180 12.80 -14.11 -1.27
C ASP A 180 13.71 -13.61 -2.39
N TYR A 181 13.14 -12.98 -3.43
CA TYR A 181 13.93 -12.42 -4.52
C TYR A 181 14.90 -11.34 -4.02
N ILE A 182 14.44 -10.41 -3.16
CA ILE A 182 15.29 -9.37 -2.57
C ILE A 182 16.38 -9.98 -1.67
N GLN A 183 16.09 -11.05 -0.94
CA GLN A 183 17.06 -11.74 -0.10
C GLN A 183 18.15 -12.44 -0.93
N GLU A 184 17.78 -13.10 -2.03
CA GLU A 184 18.70 -13.88 -2.86
C GLU A 184 19.49 -13.01 -3.86
N ASN A 185 18.84 -12.02 -4.46
CA ASN A 185 19.38 -11.25 -5.59
C ASN A 185 19.61 -9.78 -5.25
N GLY A 186 19.05 -9.27 -4.15
CA GLY A 186 18.87 -7.84 -3.94
C GLY A 186 17.95 -7.21 -4.99
N ILE A 187 17.75 -5.90 -4.88
CA ILE A 187 16.92 -5.12 -5.81
C ILE A 187 17.58 -3.76 -6.08
N VAL A 188 17.42 -3.25 -7.30
CA VAL A 188 17.94 -1.92 -7.68
C VAL A 188 16.99 -0.80 -7.28
N GLU A 189 17.45 0.45 -7.39
CA GLU A 189 16.60 1.63 -7.19
C GLU A 189 15.71 1.91 -8.41
N GLU A 190 14.54 2.51 -8.18
CA GLU A 190 13.51 2.90 -9.16
C GLU A 190 14.09 3.71 -10.33
N GLN A 191 15.06 4.60 -10.06
CA GLN A 191 15.74 5.38 -11.12
C GLN A 191 16.55 4.52 -12.10
N VAL A 192 16.80 3.26 -11.77
CA VAL A 192 17.53 2.28 -12.58
C VAL A 192 16.56 1.39 -13.36
N TYR A 193 15.41 1.04 -12.76
CA TYR A 193 14.39 0.18 -13.35
C TYR A 193 13.00 0.76 -13.04
N GLU A 194 12.55 1.70 -13.88
CA GLU A 194 11.33 2.48 -13.64
C GLU A 194 10.05 1.64 -13.72
N TYR A 195 9.13 1.90 -12.80
CA TYR A 195 7.81 1.30 -12.76
C TYR A 195 6.90 1.79 -13.88
N ASN A 196 6.26 0.84 -14.57
CA ASN A 196 5.41 1.11 -15.72
C ASN A 196 4.06 0.35 -15.72
N ALA A 197 3.70 -0.29 -14.60
CA ALA A 197 2.41 -0.94 -14.38
C ALA A 197 2.03 -1.96 -15.47
N ARG A 198 3.01 -2.70 -15.98
CA ARG A 198 2.80 -3.85 -16.87
C ARG A 198 3.95 -4.84 -16.71
N GLU A 199 3.73 -6.06 -17.16
CA GLU A 199 4.77 -7.09 -17.23
C GLU A 199 5.68 -6.81 -18.44
N ASN A 200 7.00 -6.82 -18.21
CA ASN A 200 8.01 -6.78 -19.27
C ASN A 200 8.90 -8.03 -19.17
N TYR A 201 9.88 -8.13 -20.07
CA TYR A 201 10.91 -9.16 -19.96
C TYR A 201 11.87 -8.80 -18.82
N CYS A 202 12.25 -9.80 -18.03
CA CYS A 202 13.21 -9.63 -16.95
C CYS A 202 14.61 -9.28 -17.51
N GLU A 203 15.02 -8.02 -17.35
CA GLU A 203 16.37 -7.54 -17.69
C GLU A 203 17.00 -6.84 -16.48
N PRO A 204 17.43 -7.60 -15.45
CA PRO A 204 17.95 -7.02 -14.23
C PRO A 204 19.28 -6.31 -14.53
N PRO A 205 19.41 -5.01 -14.25
CA PRO A 205 20.60 -4.27 -14.61
C PRO A 205 21.76 -4.59 -13.65
N GLU A 206 22.98 -4.62 -14.20
CA GLU A 206 24.24 -4.78 -13.45
C GLU A 206 24.59 -3.48 -12.70
N LYS A 207 23.87 -3.22 -11.61
CA LYS A 207 23.95 -2.00 -10.79
C LYS A 207 23.98 -2.34 -9.30
N THR A 208 24.18 -1.32 -8.47
CA THR A 208 24.10 -1.46 -7.01
C THR A 208 22.75 -2.04 -6.62
N ARG A 209 22.79 -3.06 -5.76
CA ARG A 209 21.62 -3.78 -5.28
C ARG A 209 21.54 -3.70 -3.76
N HIS A 210 20.31 -3.62 -3.27
CA HIS A 210 19.98 -3.60 -1.86
C HIS A 210 19.27 -4.90 -1.51
N SER A 211 19.82 -5.65 -0.56
CA SER A 211 19.25 -6.92 -0.11
C SER A 211 18.74 -6.82 1.33
N ILE A 212 18.07 -7.89 1.76
CA ILE A 212 17.77 -8.16 3.16
C ILE A 212 18.49 -9.44 3.57
N GLN A 213 18.78 -9.62 4.86
CA GLN A 213 19.37 -10.85 5.37
C GLN A 213 18.30 -11.86 5.77
N GLN A 214 17.21 -11.38 6.37
CA GLN A 214 16.14 -12.23 6.87
C GLN A 214 14.82 -11.47 6.93
N TYR A 215 13.75 -12.17 6.56
CA TYR A 215 12.38 -11.83 6.93
C TYR A 215 11.72 -13.04 7.60
N CYS A 216 10.61 -12.81 8.29
CA CYS A 216 9.83 -13.84 8.96
C CYS A 216 8.34 -13.51 8.94
N GLN A 217 7.49 -14.51 9.16
CA GLN A 217 6.06 -14.31 9.36
C GLN A 217 5.75 -14.16 10.86
N ILE A 218 4.93 -13.19 11.25
CA ILE A 218 4.44 -13.09 12.63
C ILE A 218 3.27 -14.07 12.81
N ASP A 219 3.26 -14.77 13.94
CA ASP A 219 2.19 -15.73 14.27
C ASP A 219 0.82 -15.03 14.37
N HIS A 220 -0.10 -15.41 13.49
CA HIS A 220 -1.46 -14.88 13.39
C HIS A 220 -2.34 -15.22 14.60
N SER A 221 -1.94 -16.17 15.45
CA SER A 221 -2.68 -16.51 16.66
C SER A 221 -2.57 -15.44 17.76
N ASN A 222 -1.75 -14.40 17.57
CA ASN A 222 -1.50 -13.40 18.60
C ASN A 222 -1.26 -11.98 18.03
N VAL A 223 -2.34 -11.20 17.91
CA VAL A 223 -2.34 -9.79 17.47
C VAL A 223 -1.36 -8.90 18.26
N HIS A 224 -1.13 -9.23 19.54
CA HIS A 224 -0.21 -8.47 20.38
C HIS A 224 1.25 -8.60 19.91
N LEU A 225 1.59 -9.67 19.18
CA LEU A 225 2.90 -9.81 18.54
C LEU A 225 3.08 -8.82 17.39
N ILE A 226 2.02 -8.48 16.64
CA ILE A 226 2.08 -7.46 15.58
C ILE A 226 2.42 -6.09 16.19
N LYS A 227 1.74 -5.68 17.27
CA LYS A 227 2.07 -4.45 18.01
C LYS A 227 3.51 -4.51 18.57
N THR A 228 3.90 -5.64 19.15
CA THR A 228 5.25 -5.82 19.70
C THR A 228 6.34 -5.74 18.62
N ALA A 229 6.07 -6.28 17.44
CA ALA A 229 6.97 -6.22 16.29
C ALA A 229 7.17 -4.77 15.84
N LEU A 230 6.08 -4.05 15.61
CA LEU A 230 6.09 -2.63 15.27
C LEU A 230 6.85 -1.82 16.31
N ASP A 231 6.67 -2.12 17.59
CA ASP A 231 7.37 -1.45 18.69
C ASP A 231 8.86 -1.75 18.79
N THR A 232 9.27 -2.95 18.39
CA THR A 232 10.65 -3.41 18.50
C THR A 232 11.45 -2.97 17.30
N TYR A 233 10.90 -3.18 16.11
CA TYR A 233 11.60 -3.00 14.85
C TYR A 233 11.36 -1.62 14.25
N ARG A 234 10.27 -0.93 14.59
CA ARG A 234 9.94 0.39 14.02
C ARG A 234 9.95 0.37 12.48
N SER A 235 9.64 -0.76 11.87
CA SER A 235 9.56 -0.94 10.42
C SER A 235 8.16 -1.43 10.02
N ALA A 236 7.75 -1.10 8.81
CA ALA A 236 6.45 -1.49 8.26
C ALA A 236 6.35 -3.01 8.09
N LEU A 237 5.16 -3.55 8.37
CA LEU A 237 4.84 -4.97 8.16
C LEU A 237 4.06 -5.12 6.87
N ALA A 238 4.46 -6.01 5.98
CA ALA A 238 3.64 -6.35 4.81
C ALA A 238 2.54 -7.33 5.22
N VAL A 239 1.30 -7.08 4.80
CA VAL A 239 0.13 -7.90 5.13
C VAL A 239 -0.73 -8.15 3.90
N ILE A 240 -1.55 -9.20 3.95
CA ILE A 240 -2.59 -9.46 2.95
C ILE A 240 -3.94 -9.12 3.57
N ILE A 241 -4.82 -8.49 2.79
CA ILE A 241 -6.20 -8.23 3.16
C ILE A 241 -7.16 -8.86 2.13
N ASN A 242 -8.36 -9.22 2.60
CA ASN A 242 -9.44 -9.68 1.76
C ASN A 242 -10.62 -8.68 1.77
N ILE A 243 -10.94 -8.13 0.60
CA ILE A 243 -11.91 -7.06 0.45
C ILE A 243 -13.17 -7.64 -0.19
N HIS A 244 -14.29 -7.60 0.51
CA HIS A 244 -15.59 -8.06 0.04
C HIS A 244 -16.43 -6.93 -0.53
N ASN A 245 -16.32 -5.71 0.01
CA ASN A 245 -16.95 -4.51 -0.51
C ASN A 245 -15.94 -3.60 -1.21
N ILE A 246 -15.47 -4.04 -2.37
CA ILE A 246 -14.50 -3.33 -3.20
C ILE A 246 -14.92 -1.90 -3.57
N ASN A 247 -16.21 -1.60 -3.74
CA ASN A 247 -16.63 -0.26 -4.15
C ASN A 247 -16.51 0.73 -2.98
N ALA A 248 -16.87 0.28 -1.78
CA ALA A 248 -16.63 1.05 -0.56
C ALA A 248 -15.14 1.22 -0.29
N PHE A 249 -14.35 0.14 -0.44
CA PHE A 249 -12.90 0.20 -0.23
C PHE A 249 -12.21 1.10 -1.25
N ARG A 250 -12.56 0.99 -2.54
CA ARG A 250 -12.03 1.83 -3.63
C ARG A 250 -12.26 3.31 -3.38
N HIS A 251 -13.40 3.68 -2.81
CA HIS A 251 -13.77 5.08 -2.57
C HIS A 251 -13.52 5.54 -1.14
N TYR A 252 -12.94 4.71 -0.27
CA TYR A 252 -12.71 5.07 1.10
C TYR A 252 -11.93 6.38 1.22
N ASP A 253 -12.43 7.29 2.05
CA ASP A 253 -11.90 8.64 2.20
C ASP A 253 -11.05 8.82 3.46
N GLY A 254 -10.69 7.78 4.20
CA GLY A 254 -9.83 7.95 5.38
C GLY A 254 -10.44 8.73 6.56
N SER A 255 -11.71 9.16 6.49
CA SER A 255 -12.31 10.03 7.52
C SER A 255 -12.78 9.29 8.77
N TYR A 256 -12.79 7.96 8.73
CA TYR A 256 -13.28 7.09 9.80
C TYR A 256 -12.48 5.78 9.87
N VAL A 257 -12.50 5.13 11.03
CA VAL A 257 -11.96 3.76 11.18
C VAL A 257 -12.93 2.78 10.52
N MET A 258 -12.47 1.98 9.55
CA MET A 258 -13.26 0.90 8.97
C MET A 258 -13.52 -0.18 10.03
N ARG A 259 -14.80 -0.57 10.19
CA ARG A 259 -15.26 -1.52 11.23
C ARG A 259 -15.98 -2.74 10.67
N SER A 260 -16.24 -2.76 9.37
CA SER A 260 -16.93 -3.87 8.73
C SER A 260 -16.63 -3.90 7.25
N ASP A 261 -16.45 -5.11 6.74
CA ASP A 261 -16.38 -5.40 5.33
C ASP A 261 -17.38 -6.51 5.03
N ARG A 262 -18.44 -6.18 4.27
CA ARG A 262 -19.56 -7.09 4.02
C ARG A 262 -19.61 -7.46 2.55
N GLY A 263 -19.73 -8.75 2.27
CA GLY A 263 -19.95 -9.29 0.94
C GLY A 263 -19.71 -10.79 0.94
N ILE A 264 -19.84 -11.43 -0.21
CA ILE A 264 -19.77 -12.89 -0.32
C ILE A 264 -18.42 -13.35 -0.88
N LEU A 265 -17.92 -12.65 -1.90
CA LEU A 265 -16.71 -13.04 -2.60
C LEU A 265 -15.59 -12.04 -2.28
N PRO A 266 -14.49 -12.50 -1.67
CA PRO A 266 -13.35 -11.64 -1.41
C PRO A 266 -12.51 -11.43 -2.67
N HIS A 267 -11.93 -10.24 -2.75
CA HIS A 267 -10.78 -9.91 -3.58
C HIS A 267 -9.56 -9.74 -2.67
N TYR A 268 -8.36 -9.95 -3.19
CA TYR A 268 -7.15 -9.97 -2.35
C TYR A 268 -6.24 -8.81 -2.72
N HIS A 269 -5.62 -8.21 -1.70
CA HIS A 269 -4.73 -7.08 -1.86
C HIS A 269 -3.61 -7.16 -0.82
N ALA A 270 -2.44 -6.62 -1.14
CA ALA A 270 -1.32 -6.53 -0.20
C ALA A 270 -1.08 -5.06 0.17
N VAL A 271 -0.95 -4.80 1.46
CA VAL A 271 -0.77 -3.46 2.04
C VAL A 271 0.27 -3.55 3.16
N ASN A 272 0.57 -2.43 3.83
CA ASN A 272 1.44 -2.46 5.00
C ASN A 272 0.74 -1.94 6.26
N ILE A 273 0.90 -2.62 7.39
CA ILE A 273 0.65 -2.03 8.71
C ILE A 273 1.86 -1.16 9.05
N VAL A 274 1.60 0.12 9.32
CA VAL A 274 2.62 1.13 9.61
C VAL A 274 2.42 1.83 10.95
N GLY A 275 1.56 1.27 11.80
CA GLY A 275 1.24 1.84 13.09
C GLY A 275 -0.08 1.34 13.63
N TYR A 276 -0.40 1.82 14.82
CA TYR A 276 -1.67 1.56 15.49
C TYR A 276 -1.98 2.69 16.47
N GLY A 277 -3.25 2.85 16.80
CA GLY A 277 -3.69 3.84 17.78
C GLY A 277 -5.07 3.53 18.32
N THR A 278 -5.61 4.48 19.08
CA THR A 278 -6.95 4.41 19.67
C THR A 278 -7.65 5.73 19.43
N THR A 279 -8.91 5.71 18.99
CA THR A 279 -9.72 6.93 18.85
C THR A 279 -10.12 7.48 20.23
N SER A 280 -10.64 8.71 20.28
CA SER A 280 -11.19 9.31 21.51
C SER A 280 -12.33 8.49 22.12
N GLU A 281 -13.03 7.71 21.29
CA GLU A 281 -14.14 6.84 21.68
C GLU A 281 -13.68 5.44 22.12
N GLY A 282 -12.36 5.19 22.13
CA GLY A 282 -11.79 3.90 22.55
C GLY A 282 -11.71 2.84 21.46
N VAL A 283 -11.87 3.19 20.17
CA VAL A 283 -11.73 2.23 19.06
C VAL A 283 -10.25 2.07 18.73
N GLU A 284 -9.71 0.88 18.90
CA GLU A 284 -8.34 0.56 18.48
C GLU A 284 -8.29 0.32 16.96
N TYR A 285 -7.21 0.74 16.31
CA TYR A 285 -7.07 0.61 14.86
C TYR A 285 -5.62 0.42 14.42
N TRP A 286 -5.45 -0.25 13.29
CA TRP A 286 -4.25 -0.27 12.48
C TRP A 286 -4.18 0.95 11.58
N ILE A 287 -2.99 1.54 11.45
CA ILE A 287 -2.67 2.51 10.40
C ILE A 287 -2.12 1.70 9.23
N VAL A 288 -2.78 1.78 8.08
CA VAL A 288 -2.50 0.98 6.90
C VAL A 288 -2.01 1.88 5.78
N ARG A 289 -0.88 1.53 5.17
CA ARG A 289 -0.33 2.17 3.97
C ARG A 289 -0.80 1.39 2.74
N ASN A 290 -1.37 2.10 1.77
CA ASN A 290 -1.80 1.53 0.48
C ASN A 290 -0.85 1.95 -0.66
N SER A 291 -1.02 1.35 -1.84
CA SER A 291 -0.24 1.57 -3.07
C SER A 291 -1.12 2.09 -4.22
N TRP A 292 -2.17 2.86 -3.91
CA TRP A 292 -3.09 3.46 -4.89
C TRP A 292 -3.04 4.98 -4.83
N SER A 293 -1.85 5.56 -4.92
CA SER A 293 -1.65 7.01 -4.88
C SER A 293 -2.09 7.67 -3.55
N ASP A 294 -1.75 8.94 -3.39
CA ASP A 294 -2.12 9.75 -2.21
C ASP A 294 -3.59 10.20 -2.25
N SER A 295 -4.26 10.07 -3.40
CA SER A 295 -5.69 10.43 -3.53
C SER A 295 -6.67 9.40 -2.96
N TRP A 296 -6.20 8.19 -2.62
CA TRP A 296 -7.00 7.20 -1.91
C TRP A 296 -6.87 7.38 -0.39
N GLY A 297 -7.97 7.18 0.35
CA GLY A 297 -7.94 7.25 1.82
C GLY A 297 -7.48 8.61 2.36
N ASP A 298 -6.82 8.58 3.51
CA ASP A 298 -6.14 9.73 4.11
C ASP A 298 -4.71 9.83 3.59
N ASN A 299 -4.53 10.53 2.46
CA ASN A 299 -3.23 10.73 1.83
C ASN A 299 -2.50 9.41 1.53
N GLY A 300 -3.22 8.41 1.02
CA GLY A 300 -2.72 7.05 0.74
C GLY A 300 -2.78 6.09 1.93
N PHE A 301 -3.25 6.54 3.09
CA PHE A 301 -3.39 5.72 4.30
C PHE A 301 -4.85 5.40 4.64
N GLY A 302 -5.06 4.33 5.40
CA GLY A 302 -6.35 4.00 5.98
C GLY A 302 -6.27 3.51 7.42
N TYR A 303 -7.42 3.44 8.05
CA TYR A 303 -7.55 3.14 9.47
C TYR A 303 -8.52 1.98 9.66
N PHE A 304 -8.02 0.80 10.03
CA PHE A 304 -8.83 -0.42 10.09
C PHE A 304 -8.94 -0.88 11.54
N GLU A 305 -10.16 -1.19 12.00
CA GLU A 305 -10.40 -1.61 13.38
C GLU A 305 -9.56 -2.82 13.74
N LEU A 306 -8.98 -2.74 14.94
CA LEU A 306 -8.18 -3.77 15.56
C LEU A 306 -9.11 -4.71 16.37
N ASP A 307 -8.72 -5.98 16.53
CA ASP A 307 -9.41 -7.05 17.31
C ASP A 307 -10.60 -7.77 16.64
N GLU A 308 -10.95 -7.45 15.40
CA GLU A 308 -11.98 -8.19 14.64
C GLU A 308 -11.41 -8.99 13.44
N ASP A 309 -10.07 -9.04 13.32
CA ASP A 309 -9.36 -9.56 12.14
C ASP A 309 -10.01 -9.03 10.84
N LEU A 310 -10.30 -7.73 10.83
CA LEU A 310 -11.03 -7.08 9.75
C LEU A 310 -10.28 -7.29 8.44
N MET A 311 -10.97 -7.83 7.44
CA MET A 311 -10.40 -8.16 6.14
C MET A 311 -9.17 -9.10 6.24
N GLN A 312 -9.10 -9.96 7.27
CA GLN A 312 -7.98 -10.90 7.50
C GLN A 312 -6.61 -10.24 7.63
N ILE A 313 -6.57 -8.94 8.00
CA ILE A 313 -5.32 -8.16 8.04
C ILE A 313 -4.30 -8.74 9.04
N GLU A 314 -4.76 -9.53 10.03
CA GLU A 314 -3.92 -10.07 11.10
C GLU A 314 -3.41 -11.49 10.78
N GLN A 315 -3.85 -12.09 9.67
CA GLN A 315 -3.53 -13.47 9.30
C GLN A 315 -2.13 -13.65 8.68
N TYR A 316 -1.70 -12.68 7.87
CA TYR A 316 -0.50 -12.84 7.04
C TYR A 316 0.53 -11.70 7.16
N PRO A 317 0.97 -11.34 8.37
CA PRO A 317 2.00 -10.33 8.59
C PRO A 317 3.42 -10.83 8.34
N TYR A 318 4.17 -10.16 7.48
CA TYR A 318 5.58 -10.40 7.19
C TYR A 318 6.44 -9.21 7.65
N LEU A 319 7.53 -9.53 8.35
CA LEU A 319 8.47 -8.57 8.92
C LEU A 319 9.86 -8.80 8.33
N VAL A 320 10.49 -7.73 7.82
CA VAL A 320 11.94 -7.71 7.54
C VAL A 320 12.68 -7.53 8.86
N VAL A 321 13.53 -8.49 9.22
CA VAL A 321 14.21 -8.54 10.53
C VAL A 321 15.60 -7.93 10.47
N SER A 322 16.31 -8.10 9.36
CA SER A 322 17.71 -7.65 9.21
C SER A 322 18.10 -7.36 7.75
N LEU A 323 19.12 -6.51 7.56
CA LEU A 323 19.58 -5.94 6.28
C LEU A 323 21.05 -6.24 5.98
#